data_AF-A0A8T5AY70-F1
#
_entry.id   AF-A0A8T5AY70-F1
#
_cell.length_a   1.000
_cell.length_b   1.000
_cell.length_c   1.000
_cell.angle_alpha   90.00
_cell.angle_beta   90.00
_cell.angle_gamma   90.00
#
_symmetry.space_group_name_H-M   'P 1'
#
loop_
_entity.id
_entity.type
_entity.pdbx_description
1 polymer ?
#
loop_
_entity_poly.entity_id
_entity_poly.type
_entity_poly.pdbx_seq_one_letter_code
_entity_poly.pdbx_strand_id
1 'polypeptide(L)' 'MDIKKILSSIENKYHIKLPRKVIALDYGKRGGLYIRFKYIEKPIGEPTEDGFVIFFYDDGKDIVALEIVDVEKIV' A
#
# COMPACT_ATOMS: atom_id res chain seq x y z
N MET A 1 5.51 -12.14 -8.53
CA MET A 1 5.36 -11.28 -7.33
C MET A 1 4.21 -11.80 -6.50
N ASP A 2 4.45 -12.16 -5.24
CA ASP A 2 3.40 -12.67 -4.34
C ASP A 2 2.81 -11.52 -3.52
N ILE A 3 1.62 -11.06 -3.93
CA ILE A 3 0.93 -9.94 -3.29
C ILE A 3 0.52 -10.28 -1.86
N LYS A 4 0.13 -11.52 -1.57
CA LYS A 4 -0.23 -11.92 -0.21
C LYS A 4 0.98 -11.78 0.70
N LYS A 5 2.14 -12.27 0.26
CA LYS A 5 3.40 -12.13 1.01
C LYS A 5 3.76 -10.66 1.24
N ILE A 6 3.68 -9.82 0.20
CA ILE A 6 3.96 -8.38 0.31
C ILE A 6 3.05 -7.72 1.35
N LEU A 7 1.73 -7.93 1.26
CA LEU A 7 0.78 -7.35 2.20
C LEU A 7 1.07 -7.81 3.64
N SER A 8 1.37 -9.10 3.83
CA SER A 8 1.75 -9.62 5.15
C SER A 8 3.06 -9.01 5.68
N SER A 9 4.07 -8.79 4.82
CA SER A 9 5.30 -8.11 5.24
C SER A 9 5.03 -6.67 5.71
N ILE A 10 4.19 -5.92 4.99
CA ILE A 10 3.81 -4.55 5.36
C ILE A 10 3.02 -4.53 6.68
N GLU A 11 2.02 -5.40 6.84
CA GLU A 11 1.25 -5.52 8.07
C GLU A 11 2.14 -5.83 9.29
N ASN A 12 3.08 -6.77 9.13
CA ASN A 12 4.01 -7.13 10.20
C ASN A 12 4.98 -5.99 10.54
N LYS A 13 5.51 -5.30 9.52
CA LYS A 13 6.51 -4.25 9.69
C LYS A 13 5.93 -2.99 10.35
N TYR A 14 4.73 -2.58 9.94
CA TYR A 14 4.11 -1.34 10.40
C TYR A 14 3.01 -1.57 11.45
N HIS A 15 2.79 -2.83 11.88
CA HIS A 15 1.79 -3.21 12.89
C HIS A 15 0.36 -2.76 12.56
N ILE A 16 -0.02 -2.84 11.28
CA ILE A 16 -1.36 -2.47 10.77
C ILE A 16 -2.10 -3.70 10.24
N LYS A 17 -3.39 -3.52 9.93
CA LYS A 17 -4.16 -4.48 9.13
C LYS A 17 -4.55 -3.89 7.79
N LEU A 18 -4.28 -4.63 6.73
CA LEU A 18 -4.61 -4.23 5.36
C LEU A 18 -5.87 -4.93 4.86
N PRO A 19 -6.68 -4.26 4.03
CA PRO A 19 -7.77 -4.93 3.33
C PRO A 19 -7.25 -6.08 2.46
N ARG A 20 -7.98 -7.19 2.42
CA ARG A 20 -7.60 -8.37 1.62
C ARG A 20 -8.12 -8.32 0.18
N LYS A 21 -9.17 -7.55 -0.07
CA LYS A 21 -9.75 -7.38 -1.40
C LYS A 21 -8.93 -6.33 -2.16
N VAL A 22 -8.10 -6.81 -3.10
CA VAL A 22 -7.38 -5.96 -4.04
C VAL A 22 -8.23 -5.77 -5.30
N ILE A 23 -8.44 -4.53 -5.73
CA ILE A 23 -9.23 -4.18 -6.91
C ILE A 23 -8.37 -3.67 -8.07
N ALA A 24 -7.15 -3.22 -7.80
CA ALA A 24 -6.18 -2.87 -8.84
C ALA A 24 -4.75 -2.97 -8.30
N LEU A 25 -3.82 -3.26 -9.22
CA LEU A 25 -2.38 -3.27 -9.02
C LEU A 25 -1.74 -2.51 -10.19
N ASP A 26 -0.86 -1.57 -9.89
CA ASP A 26 -0.07 -0.86 -10.90
C ASP A 26 1.42 -0.94 -10.52
N TYR A 27 2.23 -1.46 -11.45
CA TYR A 27 3.66 -1.62 -11.26
C TYR A 27 4.39 -0.53 -12.04
N GLY A 28 4.97 0.42 -11.31
CA GLY A 28 5.65 1.57 -11.87
C GLY A 28 6.99 1.22 -12.51
N LYS A 29 7.49 2.11 -13.38
CA LYS A 29 8.77 1.94 -14.09
C LYS A 29 10.02 1.85 -13.20
N ARG A 30 9.92 2.18 -11.91
CA ARG A 30 11.04 2.23 -10.96
C ARG A 30 10.91 1.21 -9.81
N GLY A 31 10.19 0.11 -10.03
CA GLY A 31 10.02 -0.93 -9.01
C GLY A 31 8.98 -0.61 -7.94
N GLY A 32 8.31 0.53 -8.05
CA GLY A 32 7.20 0.90 -7.19
C GLY A 32 5.94 0.09 -7.49
N LEU A 33 5.13 -0.15 -6.47
CA LEU A 33 3.89 -0.90 -6.58
C LEU A 33 2.75 -0.14 -5.90
N TYR A 34 1.75 0.26 -6.67
CA TYR A 34 0.51 0.79 -6.16
C TYR A 34 -0.54 -0.32 -6.06
N ILE A 35 -1.12 -0.47 -4.88
CA ILE A 35 -2.17 -1.47 -4.58
C ILE A 35 -3.42 -0.72 -4.15
N ARG A 36 -4.52 -0.91 -4.86
CA ARG A 36 -5.81 -0.30 -4.53
C ARG A 36 -6.78 -1.33 -3.97
N PHE A 37 -7.43 -0.99 -2.86
CA PHE A 37 -8.44 -1.81 -2.18
C PHE A 37 -9.86 -1.29 -2.40
N LYS A 38 -10.01 0.04 -2.54
CA LYS A 38 -11.29 0.74 -2.73
C LYS A 38 -11.10 1.90 -3.73
N TYR A 39 -12.12 2.20 -4.52
CA TYR A 39 -12.12 3.38 -5.40
C TYR A 39 -12.52 4.62 -4.60
N ILE A 40 -11.66 5.63 -4.60
CA ILE A 40 -11.87 6.96 -4.02
C ILE A 40 -11.24 7.97 -4.98
N GLU A 41 -11.92 9.08 -5.27
CA GLU A 41 -11.42 10.08 -6.22
C GLU A 41 -10.18 10.81 -5.72
N LYS A 42 -10.16 11.19 -4.43
CA LYS A 42 -9.10 12.02 -3.83
C LYS A 42 -8.69 11.50 -2.45
N PRO A 43 -8.01 10.34 -2.37
CA PRO A 43 -7.52 9.85 -1.10
C PRO A 43 -6.37 10.73 -0.58
N ILE A 44 -6.19 10.75 0.74
CA ILE A 44 -5.08 11.44 1.40
C ILE A 44 -3.94 10.46 1.60
N GLY A 45 -2.74 10.79 1.10
CA GLY A 45 -1.55 9.96 1.26
C GLY A 45 -0.71 10.37 2.46
N GLU A 46 -0.38 9.42 3.33
CA GLU A 46 0.52 9.61 4.45
C GLU A 46 1.73 8.65 4.30
N PRO A 47 2.95 9.17 4.12
CA PRO A 47 4.15 8.34 4.06
C PRO A 47 4.50 7.78 5.44
N THR A 48 5.07 6.58 5.47
CA THR A 48 5.72 6.02 6.66
C THR A 48 6.97 6.82 7.01
N GLU A 49 7.40 6.77 8.28
CA GLU A 49 8.61 7.48 8.74
C GLU A 49 9.88 7.06 7.96
N ASP A 50 9.96 5.80 7.54
CA ASP A 50 11.06 5.28 6.72
C ASP A 50 10.94 5.61 5.22
N GLY A 51 9.82 6.21 4.80
CA GLY A 51 9.57 6.65 3.44
C GLY A 51 9.38 5.52 2.41
N PHE A 52 9.26 4.26 2.83
CA PHE A 52 9.14 3.13 1.89
C PHE A 52 7.71 2.84 1.45
N VAL A 53 6.72 3.23 2.26
CA VAL A 53 5.29 3.02 1.94
C VAL A 53 4.52 4.32 2.14
N ILE A 54 3.58 4.59 1.25
CA ILE A 54 2.58 5.64 1.40
C ILE A 54 1.23 4.95 1.58
N PHE A 55 0.57 5.18 2.71
CA PHE A 55 -0.80 4.71 2.94
C PHE A 55 -1.78 5.77 2.49
N PHE A 56 -2.79 5.36 1.74
CA PHE A 56 -3.84 6.24 1.27
C PHE A 56 -5.13 5.97 2.04
N TYR A 57 -5.73 7.02 2.57
CA TYR A 57 -6.93 6.96 3.40
C TYR A 57 -8.11 7.65 2.73
N ASP A 58 -9.32 7.19 3.04
CA ASP A 58 -10.54 7.99 2.84
C ASP A 58 -10.83 8.90 4.04
N ASP A 59 -11.89 9.70 3.94
CA ASP A 59 -12.31 10.63 5.00
C ASP A 59 -12.65 9.91 6.32
N GLY A 60 -12.96 8.62 6.27
CA GLY A 60 -13.23 7.76 7.42
C GLY A 60 -11.97 7.19 8.08
N LYS A 61 -10.78 7.52 7.56
CA LYS A 61 -9.47 6.95 7.96
C LYS A 61 -9.33 5.45 7.66
N ASP A 62 -10.12 4.91 6.75
CA ASP A 62 -9.91 3.56 6.25
C ASP A 62 -8.80 3.55 5.18
N ILE A 63 -7.91 2.56 5.22
CA ILE A 63 -6.88 2.38 4.18
C ILE A 63 -7.56 1.95 2.88
N VAL A 64 -7.47 2.78 1.84
CA VAL A 64 -8.08 2.54 0.52
C VAL A 64 -7.09 2.16 -0.56
N ALA A 65 -5.82 2.50 -0.37
CA ALA A 65 -4.70 2.06 -1.20
C ALA A 65 -3.37 2.15 -0.43
N LEU A 66 -2.32 1.59 -1.02
CA LEU A 66 -0.95 1.84 -0.62
C LEU A 66 -0.06 1.95 -1.85
N GLU A 67 1.02 2.72 -1.73
CA GLU A 67 2.11 2.76 -2.68
C GLU A 67 3.38 2.30 -1.98
N ILE A 68 4.07 1.35 -2.57
CA ILE A 68 5.40 0.92 -2.16
C ILE A 68 6.37 1.60 -3.11
N VAL A 69 7.32 2.37 -2.57
CA VAL A 69 8.30 3.11 -3.38
C VAL A 69 9.26 2.15 -4.08
N ASP A 70 9.71 1.12 -3.36
CA ASP A 70 10.58 0.06 -3.85
C ASP A 70 10.22 -1.26 -3.15
N VAL A 71 9.68 -2.22 -3.91
CA VAL A 71 9.22 -3.50 -3.37
C VAL A 71 10.37 -4.28 -2.71
N GLU A 72 11.61 -4.15 -3.18
CA GLU A 72 12.78 -4.84 -2.60
C GLU A 72 13.13 -4.36 -1.18
N LYS A 73 12.60 -3.21 -0.73
CA LYS A 73 12.75 -2.73 0.65
C LYS A 73 11.74 -3.32 1.63
N ILE A 74 10.76 -4.07 1.12
CA ILE A 74 9.65 -4.65 1.87
C ILE A 74 9.72 -6.17 1.98
N VAL A 75 10.15 -6.87 0.91
CA VAL A 75 10.20 -8.34 0.84
C VAL A 75 11.55 -8.95 1.13
#